data_AF-A0A1Y6CE97-F1
#
_entry.id   AF-A0A1Y6CE97-F1
#
_cell.length_a   1.000
_cell.length_b   1.000
_cell.length_c   1.000
_cell.angle_alpha   90.00
_cell.angle_beta   90.00
_cell.angle_gamma   90.00
#
_symmetry.space_group_name_H-M   'P 1'
#
loop_
_entity.id
_entity.type
_entity.pdbx_description
1 polymer ?
#
loop_
_entity_poly.entity_id
_entity_poly.type
_entity_poly.pdbx_seq_one_letter_code
_entity_poly.pdbx_strand_id
1 'polypeptide(L)'
;MKSMPVAGGHDAPKQTVSTPGRPLFRALSWLILIVGVALTGLQAEHMRTREAALARAKFEIRVTELVSGFEHRMVVQAQILRGVAGLFAASAAVDRDEFRRYVQGLELPRYYPGITGIGYVAAMRAQGFADYDIRPPGPRDPYTAVIYVEPFDWRNQGALGFDMSLEPTRFAVARRAADEGRLLMTGKLTLLQETRQDAQPGVLLFQPMYRAKTGAAPPICSAGEPLDPADA
;
A
#
# COMPACT_ATOMS: atom_id res chain seq x y z
N MET A 1 120.03 -34.18 -35.35
CA MET A 1 119.57 -32.97 -36.09
C MET A 1 118.18 -33.29 -36.62
N LYS A 2 117.10 -32.54 -36.38
CA LYS A 2 116.96 -31.11 -36.14
C LYS A 2 115.68 -30.87 -35.32
N SER A 3 115.80 -29.96 -34.38
CA SER A 3 114.80 -29.47 -33.45
C SER A 3 113.98 -28.30 -34.03
N MET A 4 112.84 -28.04 -33.37
CA MET A 4 112.10 -26.76 -33.22
C MET A 4 110.85 -26.51 -34.14
N PRO A 5 109.92 -25.58 -33.80
CA PRO A 5 108.95 -25.68 -32.69
C PRO A 5 107.55 -25.01 -32.99
N VAL A 6 106.62 -25.10 -32.02
CA VAL A 6 105.66 -24.05 -31.56
C VAL A 6 104.39 -23.65 -32.37
N ALA A 7 103.31 -23.52 -31.57
CA ALA A 7 102.15 -22.63 -31.63
C ALA A 7 100.90 -23.00 -32.44
N GLY A 8 99.74 -22.79 -31.78
CA GLY A 8 98.51 -22.39 -32.44
C GLY A 8 97.27 -22.97 -31.81
N GLY A 9 96.74 -22.30 -30.79
CA GLY A 9 95.39 -22.58 -30.29
C GLY A 9 94.36 -22.51 -31.42
N HIS A 10 93.34 -23.35 -31.34
CA HIS A 10 92.13 -23.18 -32.12
C HIS A 10 90.93 -23.29 -31.19
N ASP A 11 90.25 -22.16 -31.10
CA ASP A 11 89.03 -21.91 -30.37
C ASP A 11 87.95 -22.94 -30.72
N ALA A 12 87.35 -23.54 -29.70
CA ALA A 12 86.14 -24.33 -29.86
C ALA A 12 85.01 -23.43 -30.36
N PRO A 13 84.26 -23.79 -31.42
CA PRO A 13 83.18 -22.97 -31.91
C PRO A 13 82.04 -22.92 -30.88
N LYS A 14 81.73 -21.72 -30.38
CA LYS A 14 80.53 -21.45 -29.58
C LYS A 14 79.31 -21.72 -30.48
N GLN A 15 78.61 -22.82 -30.20
CA GLN A 15 77.33 -23.11 -30.85
C GLN A 15 76.30 -22.07 -30.43
N THR A 16 76.03 -21.10 -31.30
CA THR A 16 74.90 -20.19 -31.17
C THR A 16 73.64 -20.93 -31.61
N VAL A 17 72.86 -21.43 -30.65
CA VAL A 17 71.50 -21.94 -30.91
C VAL A 17 70.62 -20.76 -31.29
N SER A 18 70.56 -20.44 -32.58
CA SER A 18 69.54 -19.56 -33.14
C SER A 18 68.20 -20.29 -33.01
N THR A 19 67.33 -19.83 -32.11
CA THR A 19 65.96 -20.34 -31.98
C THR A 19 65.06 -19.53 -32.93
N PRO A 20 64.60 -20.09 -34.06
CA PRO A 20 63.71 -19.36 -34.95
C PRO A 20 62.25 -19.51 -34.49
N GLY A 21 61.44 -18.46 -34.64
CA GLY A 21 59.98 -18.60 -34.75
C GLY A 21 59.11 -18.55 -33.48
N ARG A 22 59.48 -17.81 -32.43
CA ARG A 22 58.61 -17.57 -31.25
C ARG A 22 57.43 -16.57 -31.39
N PRO A 23 57.28 -15.70 -32.40
CA PRO A 23 56.21 -14.69 -32.39
C PRO A 23 54.83 -15.28 -32.73
N LEU A 24 54.76 -16.32 -33.57
CA LEU A 24 53.49 -16.91 -34.01
C LEU A 24 52.77 -17.63 -32.85
N PHE A 25 53.51 -18.40 -32.04
CA PHE A 25 52.93 -19.08 -30.86
C PHE A 25 52.45 -18.07 -29.80
N ARG A 26 53.18 -16.96 -29.64
CA ARG A 26 52.76 -15.85 -28.76
C ARG A 26 51.49 -15.19 -29.28
N ALA A 27 51.41 -14.90 -30.57
CA ALA A 27 50.23 -14.32 -31.20
C ALA A 27 48.99 -15.22 -31.06
N LEU A 28 49.16 -16.54 -31.27
CA LEU A 28 48.09 -17.52 -31.08
C LEU A 28 47.61 -17.58 -29.62
N SER A 29 48.54 -17.53 -28.65
CA SER A 29 48.20 -17.51 -27.22
C SER A 29 47.39 -16.26 -26.84
N TRP A 30 47.80 -15.08 -27.35
CA TRP A 30 47.04 -13.84 -27.14
C TRP A 30 45.66 -13.88 -27.80
N LEU A 31 45.54 -14.47 -28.99
CA LEU A 31 44.25 -14.60 -29.67
C LEU A 31 43.28 -15.49 -28.87
N ILE A 32 43.74 -16.64 -28.37
CA ILE A 32 42.92 -17.52 -27.53
C ILE A 32 42.47 -16.80 -26.25
N LEU A 33 43.37 -16.05 -25.61
CA LEU A 33 43.04 -15.25 -24.43
C LEU A 33 41.95 -14.21 -24.73
N ILE A 34 42.11 -13.45 -25.82
CA ILE A 34 41.14 -12.43 -26.24
C ILE A 34 39.77 -13.06 -26.51
N VAL A 35 39.73 -14.18 -27.24
CA VAL A 35 38.48 -14.88 -27.53
C VAL A 35 37.84 -15.42 -26.25
N GLY A 36 38.61 -16.03 -25.35
CA GLY A 36 38.11 -16.54 -24.07
C GLY A 36 37.53 -15.42 -23.18
N VAL A 37 38.23 -14.29 -23.10
CA VAL A 37 37.76 -13.10 -22.37
C VAL A 37 36.51 -12.51 -23.01
N ALA A 38 36.47 -12.40 -24.35
CA ALA A 38 35.30 -11.90 -25.07
C ALA A 38 34.07 -12.79 -24.83
N LEU A 39 34.24 -14.12 -24.94
CA LEU A 39 33.16 -15.08 -24.69
C LEU A 39 32.64 -15.00 -23.25
N THR A 40 33.56 -14.88 -22.29
CA THR A 40 33.24 -14.74 -20.87
C THR A 40 32.51 -13.43 -20.58
N GLY A 41 32.95 -12.32 -21.19
CA GLY A 41 32.30 -11.01 -21.08
C GLY A 41 30.87 -11.05 -21.62
N LEU A 42 30.67 -11.61 -22.81
CA LEU A 42 29.34 -11.76 -23.40
C LEU A 42 28.40 -12.62 -22.53
N GLN A 43 28.91 -13.73 -21.97
CA GLN A 43 28.13 -14.57 -21.05
C GLN A 43 27.80 -13.84 -19.76
N ALA A 44 28.75 -13.08 -19.20
CA ALA A 44 28.53 -12.30 -17.99
C ALA A 44 27.45 -11.23 -18.20
N GLU A 45 27.42 -10.54 -19.36
CA GLU A 45 26.36 -9.58 -19.69
C GLU A 45 25.00 -10.26 -19.85
N HIS A 46 24.94 -11.42 -20.53
CA HIS A 46 23.71 -12.20 -20.64
C HIS A 46 23.21 -12.70 -19.27
N MET A 47 24.10 -13.11 -18.37
CA MET A 47 23.73 -13.50 -17.01
C MET A 47 23.21 -12.30 -16.21
N ARG A 48 23.91 -11.15 -16.26
CA ARG A 48 23.49 -9.92 -15.57
C ARG A 48 22.11 -9.44 -16.02
N THR A 49 21.84 -9.47 -17.32
CA THR A 49 20.52 -9.09 -17.87
C THR A 49 19.42 -10.04 -17.44
N ARG A 50 19.68 -11.36 -17.41
CA ARG A 50 18.74 -12.37 -16.90
C ARG A 50 18.46 -12.20 -15.40
N GLU A 51 19.50 -11.98 -14.60
CA GLU A 51 19.35 -11.73 -13.16
C GLU A 51 18.54 -10.46 -12.90
N ALA A 52 18.82 -9.38 -13.63
CA ALA A 52 18.05 -8.14 -13.54
C ALA A 52 16.59 -8.34 -13.96
N ALA A 53 16.33 -9.09 -15.03
CA ALA A 53 14.98 -9.42 -15.47
C ALA A 53 14.22 -10.27 -14.45
N LEU A 54 14.87 -11.28 -13.87
CA LEU A 54 14.31 -12.12 -12.81
C LEU A 54 14.04 -11.31 -11.53
N ALA A 55 14.93 -10.40 -11.15
CA ALA A 55 14.74 -9.52 -10.00
C ALA A 55 13.54 -8.60 -10.22
N ARG A 56 13.38 -8.02 -11.42
CA ARG A 56 12.21 -7.21 -11.79
C ARG A 56 10.93 -8.04 -11.76
N ALA A 57 10.91 -9.23 -12.36
CA ALA A 57 9.72 -10.08 -12.36
C ALA A 57 9.28 -10.47 -10.93
N LYS A 58 10.24 -10.81 -10.04
CA LYS A 58 9.95 -11.07 -8.62
C LYS A 58 9.45 -9.83 -7.88
N PHE A 59 10.00 -8.66 -8.20
CA PHE A 59 9.53 -7.40 -7.64
C PHE A 59 8.09 -7.12 -8.05
N GLU A 60 7.77 -7.23 -9.34
CA GLU A 60 6.40 -7.03 -9.85
C GLU A 60 5.40 -7.98 -9.18
N ILE A 61 5.71 -9.28 -9.10
CA ILE A 61 4.84 -10.26 -8.43
C ILE A 61 4.56 -9.84 -6.98
N ARG A 62 5.59 -9.43 -6.23
CA ARG A 62 5.43 -8.98 -4.83
C ARG A 62 4.61 -7.71 -4.73
N VAL A 63 4.81 -6.75 -5.63
CA VAL A 63 4.02 -5.52 -5.66
C VAL A 63 2.56 -5.86 -5.94
N THR A 64 2.29 -6.71 -6.94
CA THR A 64 0.92 -7.17 -7.24
C THR A 64 0.29 -7.87 -6.04
N GLU A 65 0.98 -8.79 -5.38
CA GLU A 65 0.47 -9.48 -4.18
C GLU A 65 0.15 -8.50 -3.04
N LEU A 66 1.01 -7.50 -2.81
CA LEU A 66 0.77 -6.47 -1.80
C LEU A 66 -0.44 -5.59 -2.14
N VAL A 67 -0.56 -5.16 -3.39
CA VAL A 67 -1.68 -4.33 -3.86
C VAL A 67 -2.99 -5.10 -3.79
N SER A 68 -3.04 -6.32 -4.32
CA SER A 68 -4.24 -7.16 -4.27
C SER A 68 -4.63 -7.52 -2.83
N GLY A 69 -3.64 -7.77 -1.96
CA GLY A 69 -3.89 -7.98 -0.53
C GLY A 69 -4.50 -6.75 0.15
N PHE A 70 -4.05 -5.54 -0.21
CA PHE A 70 -4.61 -4.29 0.29
C PHE A 70 -6.03 -4.07 -0.23
N GLU A 71 -6.27 -4.22 -1.53
CA GLU A 71 -7.60 -4.09 -2.15
C GLU A 71 -8.60 -5.06 -1.52
N HIS A 72 -8.20 -6.32 -1.31
CA HIS A 72 -9.06 -7.31 -0.68
C HIS A 72 -9.47 -6.88 0.75
N ARG A 73 -8.52 -6.37 1.54
CA ARG A 73 -8.82 -5.85 2.88
C ARG A 73 -9.80 -4.68 2.83
N MET A 74 -9.62 -3.76 1.88
CA MET A 74 -10.52 -2.61 1.69
C MET A 74 -11.94 -3.05 1.33
N VAL A 75 -12.09 -4.05 0.46
CA VAL A 75 -13.39 -4.65 0.12
C VAL A 75 -14.04 -5.26 1.37
N VAL A 76 -13.30 -6.01 2.18
CA VAL A 76 -13.80 -6.61 3.42
C VAL A 76 -14.27 -5.53 4.40
N GLN A 77 -13.48 -4.48 4.61
CA GLN A 77 -13.86 -3.36 5.48
C GLN A 77 -15.12 -2.64 4.99
N ALA A 78 -15.27 -2.47 3.68
CA ALA A 78 -16.48 -1.91 3.08
C ALA A 78 -17.71 -2.79 3.33
N GLN A 79 -17.57 -4.13 3.28
CA GLN A 79 -18.68 -5.03 3.59
C GLN A 79 -19.14 -4.93 5.05
N ILE A 80 -18.22 -4.75 5.99
CA ILE A 80 -18.57 -4.54 7.40
C ILE A 80 -19.40 -3.27 7.57
N LEU A 81 -18.98 -2.15 6.96
CA LEU A 81 -19.74 -0.91 7.03
C LEU A 81 -21.10 -1.01 6.35
N ARG A 82 -21.22 -1.78 5.26
CA ARG A 82 -22.52 -2.09 4.66
C ARG A 82 -23.40 -2.93 5.59
N GLY A 83 -22.82 -3.88 6.34
CA GLY A 83 -23.52 -4.64 7.36
C GLY A 83 -24.06 -3.75 8.48
N VAL A 84 -23.23 -2.83 8.98
CA VAL A 84 -23.64 -1.80 9.96
C VAL A 84 -24.75 -0.93 9.37
N ALA A 85 -24.61 -0.46 8.13
CA ALA A 85 -25.66 0.31 7.48
C ALA A 85 -26.96 -0.50 7.31
N GLY A 86 -26.86 -1.80 7.04
CA GLY A 86 -27.98 -2.72 6.98
C GLY A 86 -28.73 -2.86 8.31
N LEU A 87 -28.01 -2.89 9.44
CA LEU A 87 -28.62 -2.87 10.78
C LEU A 87 -29.52 -1.65 10.96
N PHE A 88 -29.04 -0.46 10.61
CA PHE A 88 -29.82 0.78 10.68
C PHE A 88 -30.95 0.85 9.66
N ALA A 89 -30.77 0.27 8.47
CA ALA A 89 -31.79 0.26 7.43
C ALA A 89 -32.95 -0.71 7.73
N ALA A 90 -32.67 -1.83 8.42
CA ALA A 90 -33.65 -2.86 8.74
C ALA A 90 -34.39 -2.62 10.07
N SER A 91 -33.92 -1.67 10.89
CA SER A 91 -34.46 -1.41 12.23
C SER A 91 -35.16 -0.05 12.29
N ALA A 92 -36.28 0.03 13.01
CA ALA A 92 -37.01 1.31 13.18
C ALA A 92 -36.19 2.34 13.99
N ALA A 93 -35.46 1.85 14.98
CA ALA A 93 -34.43 2.57 15.72
C ALA A 93 -33.35 1.56 16.11
N VAL A 94 -32.12 2.04 16.29
CA VAL A 94 -31.02 1.24 16.85
C VAL A 94 -30.53 1.99 18.07
N ASP A 95 -30.65 1.39 19.24
CA ASP A 95 -30.12 1.95 20.48
C ASP A 95 -28.61 1.69 20.64
N ARG A 96 -28.00 2.30 21.65
CA ARG A 96 -26.56 2.16 21.92
C ARG A 96 -26.18 0.72 22.26
N ASP A 97 -27.01 0.00 23.01
CA ASP A 97 -26.73 -1.37 23.44
C ASP A 97 -26.85 -2.37 22.29
N GLU A 98 -27.80 -2.16 21.37
CA GLU A 98 -27.94 -2.88 20.12
C GLU A 98 -26.72 -2.67 19.22
N PHE A 99 -26.30 -1.42 19.03
CA PHE A 99 -25.09 -1.10 18.26
C PHE A 99 -23.85 -1.77 18.88
N ARG A 100 -23.69 -1.67 20.21
CA ARG A 100 -22.60 -2.31 20.95
C ARG A 100 -22.58 -3.81 20.77
N ARG A 101 -23.72 -4.49 20.97
CA ARG A 101 -23.83 -5.94 20.81
C ARG A 101 -23.52 -6.38 19.38
N TYR A 102 -24.00 -5.62 18.38
CA TYR A 102 -23.71 -5.88 16.98
C TYR A 102 -22.21 -5.77 16.70
N VAL A 103 -21.56 -4.67 17.08
CA VAL A 103 -20.12 -4.45 16.83
C VAL A 103 -19.26 -5.45 17.61
N GLN A 104 -19.62 -5.80 18.84
CA GLN A 104 -18.94 -6.85 19.61
C GLN A 104 -19.05 -8.23 18.94
N GLY A 105 -20.22 -8.55 18.36
CA GLY A 105 -20.44 -9.80 17.62
C GLY A 105 -19.60 -9.92 16.35
N LEU A 106 -19.08 -8.82 15.80
CA LEU A 106 -18.13 -8.86 14.69
C LEU A 106 -16.73 -9.34 15.12
N GLU A 107 -16.43 -9.36 16.42
CA GLU A 107 -15.11 -9.68 16.98
C GLU A 107 -13.98 -8.99 16.20
N LEU A 108 -14.07 -7.65 16.02
CA LEU A 108 -13.14 -6.86 15.20
C LEU A 108 -11.65 -7.16 15.47
N PRO A 109 -11.17 -7.28 16.72
CA PRO A 109 -9.76 -7.58 16.99
C PRO A 109 -9.31 -8.95 16.49
N ARG A 110 -10.23 -9.90 16.34
CA ARG A 110 -9.94 -11.29 15.94
C ARG A 110 -10.00 -11.48 14.43
N TYR A 111 -11.08 -11.02 13.79
CA TYR A 111 -11.32 -11.28 12.37
C TYR A 111 -10.89 -10.13 11.45
N TYR A 112 -10.75 -8.92 11.98
CA TYR A 112 -10.47 -7.72 11.18
C TYR A 112 -9.34 -6.87 11.77
N PRO A 113 -8.12 -7.44 11.91
CA PRO A 113 -6.98 -6.70 12.42
C PRO A 113 -6.69 -5.48 11.54
N GLY A 114 -6.67 -4.29 12.15
CA GLY A 114 -6.49 -3.00 11.47
C GLY A 114 -7.72 -2.08 11.54
N ILE A 115 -8.91 -2.60 11.87
CA ILE A 115 -10.06 -1.77 12.22
C ILE A 115 -9.92 -1.35 13.69
N THR A 116 -9.76 -0.05 13.94
CA THR A 116 -9.63 0.47 15.31
C THR A 116 -10.97 0.82 15.95
N GLY A 117 -12.03 0.93 15.16
CA GLY A 117 -13.38 1.18 15.66
C GLY A 117 -14.37 1.49 14.54
N ILE A 118 -15.66 1.44 14.90
CA ILE A 118 -16.79 1.78 14.07
C ILE A 118 -17.61 2.83 14.82
N GLY A 119 -17.92 3.94 14.15
CA GLY A 119 -18.74 5.01 14.69
C GLY A 119 -19.97 5.28 13.84
N TYR A 120 -21.03 5.77 14.47
CA TYR A 120 -22.21 6.28 13.79
C TYR A 120 -22.31 7.79 13.99
N VAL A 121 -22.40 8.51 12.88
CA VAL A 121 -22.51 9.97 12.83
C VAL A 121 -23.88 10.33 12.32
N ALA A 122 -24.60 11.13 13.11
CA ALA A 122 -25.87 11.68 12.70
C ALA A 122 -25.72 13.14 12.27
N ALA A 123 -26.32 13.49 11.13
CA ALA A 123 -26.56 14.86 10.76
C ALA A 123 -27.80 15.37 11.51
N MET A 124 -27.66 16.50 12.18
CA MET A 124 -28.68 17.09 13.05
C MET A 124 -28.99 18.52 12.57
N ARG A 125 -30.27 18.89 12.63
CA ARG A 125 -30.67 20.30 12.55
C ARG A 125 -30.59 20.89 13.96
N ALA A 126 -30.30 22.17 14.07
CA ALA A 126 -29.95 22.92 15.29
C ALA A 126 -30.95 22.89 16.48
N GLN A 127 -31.94 22.00 16.52
CA GLN A 127 -32.93 21.95 17.58
C GLN A 127 -32.75 20.70 18.46
N GLY A 128 -32.24 20.93 19.67
CA GLY A 128 -32.59 20.17 20.87
C GLY A 128 -32.22 18.69 20.87
N PHE A 129 -30.93 18.38 21.05
CA PHE A 129 -30.51 17.07 21.51
C PHE A 129 -30.29 17.15 23.03
N ALA A 130 -31.19 16.54 23.81
CA ALA A 130 -31.15 16.58 25.28
C ALA A 130 -30.17 15.57 25.90
N ASP A 131 -29.79 14.54 25.14
CA ASP A 131 -29.05 13.38 25.68
C ASP A 131 -27.56 13.35 25.34
N TYR A 132 -27.04 14.32 24.57
CA TYR A 132 -25.65 14.34 24.10
C TYR A 132 -25.06 15.76 24.16
N ASP A 133 -23.96 15.92 24.90
CA ASP A 133 -23.16 17.14 24.89
C ASP A 133 -22.38 17.23 23.58
N ILE A 134 -22.92 18.00 22.62
CA ILE A 134 -22.22 18.35 21.39
C ILE A 134 -21.02 19.22 21.76
N ARG A 135 -19.81 18.73 21.46
CA ARG A 135 -18.58 19.44 21.79
C ARG A 135 -17.84 19.89 20.54
N PRO A 136 -17.44 21.16 20.49
CA PRO A 136 -17.71 22.30 21.38
C PRO A 136 -19.10 22.92 21.14
N PRO A 137 -19.70 23.56 22.16
CA PRO A 137 -20.99 24.25 22.06
C PRO A 137 -20.94 25.46 21.12
N GLY A 138 -22.06 25.78 20.47
CA GLY A 138 -22.25 26.99 19.63
C GLY A 138 -23.03 26.72 18.33
N PRO A 139 -23.74 27.71 17.76
CA PRO A 139 -24.63 27.58 16.58
C PRO A 139 -23.89 27.16 15.30
N ARG A 140 -24.33 26.08 14.63
CA ARG A 140 -23.80 25.58 13.34
C ARG A 140 -24.90 24.96 12.47
N ASP A 141 -24.75 25.00 11.15
CA ASP A 141 -25.64 24.32 10.20
C ASP A 141 -24.84 23.72 9.02
N PRO A 142 -24.88 22.39 8.79
CA PRO A 142 -25.52 21.36 9.62
C PRO A 142 -24.69 21.04 10.87
N TYR A 143 -25.35 20.61 11.96
CA TYR A 143 -24.64 19.93 13.04
C TYR A 143 -24.37 18.50 12.67
N THR A 144 -23.20 18.00 13.08
CA THR A 144 -22.93 16.57 13.06
C THR A 144 -22.54 16.14 14.46
N ALA A 145 -22.86 14.91 14.83
CA ALA A 145 -22.38 14.34 16.09
C ALA A 145 -22.12 12.85 15.91
N VAL A 146 -20.98 12.39 16.44
CA VAL A 146 -20.73 10.97 16.66
C VAL A 146 -21.60 10.53 17.83
N ILE A 147 -22.67 9.78 17.55
CA ILE A 147 -23.62 9.35 18.58
C ILE A 147 -23.28 7.97 19.15
N TYR A 148 -22.68 7.10 18.34
CA TYR A 148 -22.16 5.80 18.77
C TYR A 148 -20.72 5.63 18.32
N VAL A 149 -19.92 4.93 19.13
CA VAL A 149 -18.56 4.55 18.81
C VAL A 149 -18.20 3.28 19.57
N GLU A 150 -17.69 2.28 18.87
CA GLU A 150 -17.30 0.99 19.44
C GLU A 150 -15.99 0.48 18.80
N PRO A 151 -15.11 -0.20 19.54
CA PRO A 151 -15.20 -0.48 20.98
C PRO A 151 -15.08 0.81 21.80
N PHE A 152 -15.83 0.91 22.90
CA PHE A 152 -15.82 2.09 23.79
C PHE A 152 -14.59 2.14 24.73
N ASP A 153 -13.40 2.09 24.15
CA ASP A 153 -12.12 2.17 24.84
C ASP A 153 -11.58 3.61 24.97
N TRP A 154 -10.46 3.77 25.67
CA TRP A 154 -9.83 5.08 25.91
C TRP A 154 -9.51 5.85 24.62
N ARG A 155 -9.25 5.14 23.51
CA ARG A 155 -8.91 5.73 22.20
C ARG A 155 -10.14 6.31 21.53
N ASN A 156 -11.29 5.64 21.66
CA ASN A 156 -12.54 5.99 20.99
C ASN A 156 -13.47 6.88 21.83
N GLN A 157 -13.30 6.92 23.16
CA GLN A 157 -14.11 7.74 24.07
C GLN A 157 -14.12 9.23 23.71
N GLY A 158 -13.00 9.76 23.23
CA GLY A 158 -12.89 11.16 22.81
C GLY A 158 -13.79 11.51 21.61
N ALA A 159 -14.12 10.53 20.76
CA ALA A 159 -14.91 10.76 19.57
C ALA A 159 -16.40 10.97 19.88
N LEU A 160 -16.90 10.44 20.99
CA LEU A 160 -18.32 10.56 21.35
C LEU A 160 -18.74 12.02 21.56
N GLY A 161 -19.82 12.43 20.90
CA GLY A 161 -20.35 13.80 20.93
C GLY A 161 -19.48 14.82 20.17
N PHE A 162 -18.42 14.37 19.50
CA PHE A 162 -17.58 15.24 18.69
C PHE A 162 -18.34 15.69 17.43
N ASP A 163 -18.31 16.99 17.16
CA ASP A 163 -18.87 17.56 15.94
C ASP A 163 -17.90 17.39 14.76
N MET A 164 -18.22 16.47 13.86
CA MET A 164 -17.39 16.14 12.71
C MET A 164 -17.18 17.33 11.76
N SER A 165 -18.07 18.32 11.75
CA SER A 165 -17.96 19.54 10.94
C SER A 165 -16.72 20.37 11.27
N LEU A 166 -16.14 20.18 12.46
CA LEU A 166 -14.94 20.89 12.92
C LEU A 166 -13.64 20.32 12.39
N GLU A 167 -13.68 19.15 11.76
CA GLU A 167 -12.55 18.53 11.09
C GLU A 167 -12.76 18.62 9.57
N PRO A 168 -12.26 19.68 8.90
CA PRO A 168 -12.61 19.96 7.50
C PRO A 168 -12.30 18.79 6.57
N THR A 169 -11.18 18.10 6.81
CA THR A 169 -10.76 16.95 5.99
C THR A 169 -11.72 15.77 6.14
N ARG A 170 -12.17 15.47 7.38
CA ARG A 170 -13.11 14.37 7.63
C ARG A 170 -14.49 14.71 7.09
N PHE A 171 -14.95 15.93 7.41
CA PHE A 171 -16.25 16.41 6.99
C PHE A 171 -16.39 16.49 5.47
N ALA A 172 -15.36 16.95 4.76
CA ALA A 172 -15.39 17.03 3.30
C ALA A 172 -15.61 15.66 2.64
N VAL A 173 -14.93 14.61 3.14
CA VAL A 173 -15.09 13.24 2.62
C VAL A 173 -16.44 12.66 3.04
N ALA A 174 -16.86 12.86 4.30
CA ALA A 174 -18.17 12.41 4.78
C ALA A 174 -19.32 13.04 3.98
N ARG A 175 -19.27 14.36 3.73
CA ARG A 175 -20.24 15.08 2.91
C ARG A 175 -20.24 14.56 1.48
N ARG A 176 -19.05 14.43 0.87
CA ARG A 176 -18.93 13.87 -0.49
C ARG A 176 -19.49 12.44 -0.58
N ALA A 177 -19.28 11.61 0.45
CA ALA A 177 -19.84 10.26 0.50
C ALA A 177 -21.36 10.31 0.55
N ALA A 178 -21.92 11.24 1.34
CA ALA A 178 -23.36 11.48 1.40
C ALA A 178 -23.94 12.07 0.11
N ASP A 179 -23.19 12.90 -0.62
CA ASP A 179 -23.63 13.46 -1.90
C ASP A 179 -23.59 12.42 -3.03
N GLU A 180 -22.56 11.58 -3.07
CA GLU A 180 -22.35 10.58 -4.12
C GLU A 180 -23.03 9.23 -3.87
N GLY A 181 -23.56 8.99 -2.67
CA GLY A 181 -24.25 7.73 -2.34
C GLY A 181 -23.37 6.49 -2.34
N ARG A 182 -22.05 6.66 -2.23
CA ARG A 182 -21.09 5.56 -2.23
C ARG A 182 -20.08 5.68 -1.10
N LEU A 183 -19.47 4.55 -0.78
CA LEU A 183 -18.42 4.49 0.23
C LEU A 183 -17.19 5.28 -0.23
N LEU A 184 -16.69 6.18 0.62
CA LEU A 184 -15.46 6.94 0.39
C LEU A 184 -14.48 6.77 1.54
N MET A 185 -13.20 6.84 1.20
CA MET A 185 -12.10 6.82 2.16
C MET A 185 -11.39 8.17 2.19
N THR A 186 -10.92 8.58 3.35
CA THR A 186 -10.04 9.75 3.49
C THR A 186 -8.64 9.48 2.97
N GLY A 187 -7.86 10.54 2.74
CA GLY A 187 -6.40 10.39 2.73
C GLY A 187 -5.86 9.99 4.12
N LYS A 188 -4.53 9.89 4.23
CA LYS A 188 -3.83 9.69 5.50
C LYS A 188 -4.19 10.83 6.47
N LEU A 189 -4.81 10.48 7.59
CA LEU A 189 -5.13 11.38 8.69
C LEU A 189 -4.22 11.09 9.88
N THR A 190 -3.78 12.15 10.56
CA THR A 190 -3.27 12.03 11.93
C THR A 190 -4.44 12.30 12.86
N LEU A 191 -4.82 11.33 13.70
CA LEU A 191 -5.99 11.46 14.56
C LEU A 191 -5.65 12.44 15.70
N LEU A 192 -6.30 13.60 15.75
CA LEU A 192 -6.09 14.68 16.74
C LEU A 192 -6.26 14.28 18.22
N GLN A 193 -6.77 13.08 18.48
CA GLN A 193 -7.01 12.57 19.84
C GLN A 193 -5.87 11.67 20.35
N GLU A 194 -4.86 11.39 19.52
CA GLU A 194 -3.65 10.75 19.99
C GLU A 194 -2.80 11.78 20.73
N THR A 195 -2.83 11.69 22.06
CA THR A 195 -1.79 12.24 22.94
C THR A 195 -0.42 12.02 22.29
N ARG A 196 0.42 13.06 22.28
CA ARG A 196 1.71 13.23 21.54
C ARG A 196 2.72 12.06 21.57
N GLN A 197 2.45 10.95 22.26
CA GLN A 197 3.33 9.79 22.36
C GLN A 197 3.00 8.65 21.38
N ASP A 198 1.77 8.51 20.87
CA ASP A 198 1.36 7.37 20.02
C ASP A 198 0.44 7.77 18.84
N ALA A 199 0.84 8.77 18.07
CA ALA A 199 0.07 9.18 16.89
C ALA A 199 0.22 8.16 15.74
N GLN A 200 -0.78 7.31 15.54
CA GLN A 200 -0.82 6.37 14.43
C GLN A 200 -1.57 6.97 13.24
N PRO A 201 -0.89 7.18 12.10
CA PRO A 201 -1.58 7.63 10.91
C PRO A 201 -2.61 6.59 10.47
N GLY A 202 -3.84 7.04 10.22
CA GLY A 202 -4.96 6.18 9.85
C GLY A 202 -5.75 6.76 8.69
N VAL A 203 -6.79 6.04 8.30
CA VAL A 203 -7.79 6.47 7.31
C VAL A 203 -9.18 6.21 7.87
N LEU A 204 -10.16 6.98 7.43
CA LEU A 204 -11.56 6.75 7.77
C LEU A 204 -12.33 6.39 6.51
N LEU A 205 -13.20 5.38 6.62
CA LEU A 205 -14.16 5.01 5.59
C LEU A 205 -15.54 5.50 6.00
N PHE A 206 -16.24 6.13 5.07
CA PHE A 206 -17.59 6.66 5.27
C PHE A 206 -18.58 5.92 4.38
N GLN A 207 -19.54 5.25 5.01
CA GLN A 207 -20.70 4.66 4.34
C GLN A 207 -21.90 5.58 4.58
N PRO A 208 -22.46 6.23 3.53
CA PRO A 208 -23.63 7.07 3.70
C PRO A 208 -24.86 6.21 4.01
N MET A 209 -25.75 6.77 4.84
CA MET A 209 -27.04 6.20 5.17
C MET A 209 -28.11 7.29 5.00
N TYR A 210 -29.22 6.91 4.38
CA TYR A 210 -30.34 7.81 4.13
C TYR A 210 -31.54 7.34 4.93
N ARG A 211 -32.25 8.27 5.57
CA ARG A 211 -33.59 7.95 6.08
C ARG A 211 -34.47 7.63 4.90
N ALA A 212 -35.13 6.48 4.94
CA ALA A 212 -36.22 6.19 4.03
C ALA A 212 -37.24 7.31 4.17
N LYS A 213 -37.45 8.11 3.11
CA LYS A 213 -38.67 8.88 3.00
C LYS A 213 -39.78 7.84 2.96
N THR A 214 -40.73 7.90 3.88
CA THR A 214 -41.95 7.08 3.84
C THR A 214 -42.44 6.96 2.39
N GLY A 215 -42.25 5.77 1.80
CA GLY A 215 -42.67 5.45 0.43
C GLY A 215 -41.60 5.32 -0.67
N ALA A 216 -40.31 5.59 -0.43
CA ALA A 216 -39.27 5.36 -1.44
C ALA A 216 -38.24 4.35 -0.92
N ALA A 217 -38.20 3.16 -1.55
CA ALA A 217 -37.13 2.19 -1.34
C ALA A 217 -35.77 2.87 -1.62
N PRO A 218 -34.72 2.60 -0.83
CA PRO A 218 -33.39 3.11 -1.16
C PRO A 218 -32.99 2.58 -2.54
N PRO A 219 -32.33 3.38 -3.40
CA PRO A 219 -31.75 2.85 -4.61
C PRO A 219 -30.69 1.82 -4.18
N ILE A 220 -31.05 0.55 -4.28
CA ILE A 220 -30.08 -0.53 -4.35
C ILE A 220 -29.25 -0.16 -5.57
N CYS A 221 -27.94 0.08 -5.39
CA CYS A 221 -27.05 0.42 -6.49
C CYS A 221 -27.31 -0.50 -7.67
N SER A 222 -27.99 0.02 -8.71
CA SER A 222 -27.92 -0.58 -10.03
C SER A 222 -26.46 -0.50 -10.43
N ALA A 223 -25.88 -1.63 -10.78
CA ALA A 223 -24.55 -1.70 -11.37
C ALA A 223 -24.46 -0.65 -12.49
N GLY A 224 -23.34 0.08 -12.50
CA GLY A 224 -23.12 1.19 -13.43
C GLY A 224 -23.37 0.76 -14.87
N GLU A 225 -24.07 1.62 -15.60
CA GLU A 225 -24.08 1.62 -17.04
C GLU A 225 -22.62 1.74 -17.54
N PRO A 226 -22.18 0.96 -18.53
CA PRO A 226 -20.81 1.04 -19.03
C PRO A 226 -20.57 2.43 -19.62
N LEU A 227 -19.41 3.04 -19.33
CA LEU A 227 -18.95 4.23 -20.05
C LEU A 227 -18.87 3.90 -21.55
N ASP A 228 -19.48 4.76 -22.37
CA ASP A 228 -19.42 4.71 -23.83
C ASP A 228 -17.96 4.95 -24.28
N PRO A 229 -17.38 4.08 -25.14
CA PRO A 229 -16.05 4.28 -25.69
C PRO A 229 -15.89 5.52 -26.60
N ALA A 230 -16.93 6.33 -26.80
CA ALA A 230 -16.88 7.55 -27.58
C ALA A 230 -16.32 8.79 -26.84
N ASP A 231 -16.13 8.73 -25.51
CA ASP A 231 -15.64 9.86 -24.70
C ASP A 231 -14.13 9.77 -24.33
N ALA A 232 -13.31 9.12 -25.17
CA ALA A 232 -11.85 9.06 -25.03
C ALA A 232 -11.09 9.81 -26.13
#